data_AF-A0A923J294-F1
#
_entry.id   AF-A0A923J294-F1
#
_cell.length_a   1.000
_cell.length_b   1.000
_cell.length_c   1.000
_cell.angle_alpha   90.00
_cell.angle_beta   90.00
_cell.angle_gamma   90.00
#
_symmetry.space_group_name_H-M   'P 1'
#
loop_
_entity.id
_entity.type
_entity.pdbx_description
1 polymer ?
#
loop_
_entity_poly.entity_id
_entity_poly.type
_entity_poly.pdbx_seq_one_letter_code
_entity_poly.pdbx_strand_id
1 'polypeptide(L)'
;MNKKQTIITAVAIVLAFIVGYFVGDASAINRVNKQISSMGKIETNASNIKEEPAKEEVKEEIKTVKLNEQSVAGNLGIKVLEAKESTAISNEAGKSTPSGKFIVIKLEIKNNGKEPTEYNTNDFKLKNKDILYQVDDNSFGALGDLNSQETIYNENKKFIGAYDKFNAGITKNTYIVFDIPKEAKLADLKLLVKQNKSIEFSLK
;
A
#
# COMPACT_ATOMS: atom_id res chain seq x y z
N MET A 1 18.42 -34.14 32.01
CA MET A 1 17.55 -32.98 32.29
C MET A 1 16.11 -33.46 32.29
N ASN A 2 15.38 -33.29 33.40
CA ASN A 2 14.03 -33.85 33.52
C ASN A 2 13.06 -33.04 32.64
N LYS A 3 12.07 -33.68 32.01
CA LYS A 3 11.15 -33.03 31.05
C LYS A 3 10.54 -31.72 31.57
N LYS A 4 10.32 -31.59 32.88
CA LYS A 4 9.84 -30.36 33.55
C LYS A 4 10.86 -29.22 33.53
N GLN A 5 12.16 -29.51 33.65
CA GLN A 5 13.24 -28.50 33.56
C GLN A 5 13.42 -28.00 32.13
N THR A 6 13.26 -28.86 31.12
CA THR A 6 13.35 -28.45 29.70
C THR A 6 12.23 -27.49 29.30
N ILE A 7 11.01 -27.71 29.82
CA ILE A 7 9.86 -26.83 29.53
C ILE A 7 10.03 -25.46 30.18
N ILE A 8 10.53 -25.40 31.43
CA ILE A 8 10.76 -24.14 32.14
C ILE A 8 11.82 -23.29 31.44
N THR A 9 12.93 -23.91 30.97
CA THR A 9 13.99 -23.20 30.26
C THR A 9 13.52 -22.66 28.91
N ALA A 10 12.70 -23.40 28.17
CA ALA A 10 12.16 -22.95 26.88
C ALA A 10 11.21 -21.75 27.03
N VAL A 11 10.35 -21.76 28.06
CA VAL A 11 9.41 -20.64 28.33
C VAL A 11 10.17 -19.38 28.78
N ALA A 12 11.24 -19.51 29.57
CA ALA A 12 12.07 -18.38 29.98
C ALA A 12 12.78 -17.69 28.79
N ILE A 13 13.26 -18.47 27.81
CA ILE A 13 13.89 -17.93 26.59
C ILE A 13 12.87 -17.19 25.72
N VAL A 14 11.68 -17.75 25.52
CA VAL A 14 10.61 -17.11 24.73
C VAL A 14 10.14 -15.81 25.38
N LEU A 15 10.00 -15.78 26.72
CA LEU A 15 9.64 -14.56 27.44
C LEU A 15 10.74 -13.48 27.36
N ALA A 16 12.02 -13.84 27.40
CA ALA A 16 13.12 -12.89 27.23
C ALA A 16 13.15 -12.27 25.81
N PHE A 17 12.80 -13.05 24.77
CA PHE A 17 12.68 -12.53 23.40
C PHE A 17 11.49 -11.58 23.22
N ILE A 18 10.35 -11.81 23.89
CA ILE A 18 9.18 -10.94 23.79
C ILE A 18 9.41 -9.59 24.50
N VAL A 19 10.07 -9.59 25.67
CA VAL A 19 10.41 -8.35 26.38
C VAL A 19 11.52 -7.57 25.66
N GLY A 20 12.48 -8.28 25.03
CA GLY A 20 13.53 -7.64 24.23
C GLY A 20 13.03 -6.99 22.92
N TYR A 21 11.92 -7.46 22.35
CA TYR A 21 11.39 -6.96 21.07
C TYR A 21 10.58 -5.66 21.21
N PHE A 22 10.13 -5.29 22.43
CA PHE A 22 9.31 -4.09 22.66
C PHE A 22 10.01 -2.94 23.43
N VAL A 23 11.30 -3.07 23.78
CA VAL A 23 12.06 -1.99 24.46
C VAL A 23 13.04 -1.27 23.51
N GLY A 24 13.03 -1.61 22.23
CA GLY A 24 14.08 -1.22 21.30
C GLY A 24 13.70 -0.30 20.15
N ASP A 25 12.82 0.70 20.26
CA ASP A 25 12.73 1.73 19.20
C ASP A 25 12.02 3.07 19.52
N ALA A 26 12.28 3.70 20.69
CA ALA A 26 11.84 5.08 20.94
C ALA A 26 12.94 6.01 21.49
N SER A 27 14.06 5.46 21.96
CA SER A 27 15.11 6.22 22.66
C SER A 27 16.33 6.54 21.79
N ALA A 28 16.47 5.92 20.61
CA ALA A 28 17.63 6.10 19.74
C ALA A 28 17.53 7.35 18.84
N ILE A 29 16.32 7.71 18.39
CA ILE A 29 16.10 8.85 17.49
C ILE A 29 16.30 10.19 18.22
N ASN A 30 16.03 10.24 19.53
CA ASN A 30 16.19 11.47 20.33
C ASN A 30 17.63 11.73 20.84
N ARG A 31 18.57 10.80 20.63
CA ARG A 31 19.97 10.96 21.06
C ARG A 31 20.88 11.56 19.99
N VAL A 32 20.59 11.35 18.70
CA VAL A 32 21.40 11.91 17.61
C VAL A 32 21.18 13.43 17.49
N ASN A 33 19.97 13.93 17.77
CA ASN A 33 19.67 15.37 17.73
C ASN A 33 20.13 16.14 18.99
N LYS A 34 20.53 15.44 20.06
CA LYS A 34 20.99 16.07 21.32
C LYS A 34 22.52 16.13 21.45
N GLN A 35 23.27 15.46 20.58
CA GLN A 35 24.73 15.39 20.65
C GLN A 35 25.46 16.32 19.65
N ILE A 36 24.74 16.92 18.69
CA ILE A 36 25.29 17.96 17.80
C ILE A 36 25.21 19.36 18.44
N SER A 37 24.31 19.56 19.41
CA SER A 37 24.03 20.87 20.01
C SER A 37 24.80 21.16 21.31
N SER A 38 25.74 20.30 21.73
CA SER A 38 26.44 20.46 23.04
C SER A 38 27.92 20.80 22.96
N MET A 39 28.43 21.27 21.82
CA MET A 39 29.82 21.75 21.72
C MET A 39 29.83 23.20 21.26
N GLY A 40 29.59 24.09 22.21
CA GLY A 40 29.58 25.54 21.99
C GLY A 40 28.83 26.30 23.08
N LYS A 41 29.32 26.27 24.32
CA LYS A 41 28.97 27.24 25.36
C LYS A 41 30.01 28.37 25.32
N ILE A 42 29.60 29.62 25.10
CA ILE A 42 29.87 30.77 26.00
C ILE A 42 28.65 31.73 25.94
N GLU A 43 28.34 32.27 27.12
CA GLU A 43 27.25 33.13 27.63
C GLU A 43 27.06 34.45 26.82
N THR A 44 25.96 35.23 26.85
CA THR A 44 25.28 35.86 28.02
C THR A 44 23.98 36.56 27.58
N ASN A 45 23.00 36.63 28.50
CA ASN A 45 21.96 37.67 28.71
C ASN A 45 20.72 37.86 27.78
N ALA A 46 19.58 37.90 28.49
CA ALA A 46 18.40 38.76 28.34
C ALA A 46 17.41 38.53 27.17
N SER A 47 16.21 38.08 27.57
CA SER A 47 14.89 38.47 27.09
C SER A 47 14.74 38.82 25.60
N ASN A 48 14.25 37.86 24.81
CA ASN A 48 13.29 38.16 23.75
C ASN A 48 12.55 36.89 23.37
N ILE A 49 11.26 36.82 23.70
CA ILE A 49 10.33 35.84 23.14
C ILE A 49 10.16 36.25 21.67
N LYS A 50 10.96 35.65 20.79
CA LYS A 50 10.69 35.63 19.36
C LYS A 50 9.91 34.36 19.08
N GLU A 51 8.69 34.56 18.59
CA GLU A 51 7.87 33.51 17.98
C GLU A 51 8.74 32.70 17.02
N GLU A 52 8.84 31.41 17.30
CA GLU A 52 9.37 30.40 16.40
C GLU A 52 8.52 30.46 15.12
N PRO A 53 9.10 30.68 13.93
CA PRO A 53 8.32 30.65 12.72
C PRO A 53 7.72 29.25 12.62
N ALA A 54 6.39 29.19 12.53
CA ALA A 54 5.67 27.97 12.26
C ALA A 54 6.42 27.24 11.13
N LYS A 55 6.88 26.02 11.42
CA LYS A 55 7.34 25.09 10.40
C LYS A 55 6.23 25.02 9.37
N GLU A 56 6.41 25.71 8.25
CA GLU A 56 5.62 25.47 7.06
C GLU A 56 5.78 23.98 6.76
N GLU A 57 4.71 23.21 6.98
CA GLU A 57 4.57 21.89 6.40
C GLU A 57 4.77 22.09 4.90
N VAL A 58 5.95 21.70 4.42
CA VAL A 58 6.20 21.56 2.98
C VAL A 58 5.12 20.62 2.49
N LYS A 59 4.10 21.19 1.84
CA LYS A 59 3.04 20.44 1.18
C LYS A 59 3.73 19.59 0.13
N GLU A 60 3.97 18.31 0.42
CA GLU A 60 4.52 17.40 -0.57
C GLU A 60 3.62 17.46 -1.80
N GLU A 61 4.18 17.92 -2.91
CA GLU A 61 3.46 18.04 -4.17
C GLU A 61 3.13 16.64 -4.66
N ILE A 62 1.83 16.31 -4.69
CA ILE A 62 1.36 15.00 -5.16
C ILE A 62 1.52 14.98 -6.67
N LYS A 63 2.35 14.06 -7.17
CA LYS A 63 2.55 13.84 -8.60
C LYS A 63 1.46 12.95 -9.17
N THR A 64 0.70 13.46 -10.14
CA THR A 64 -0.22 12.64 -10.92
C THR A 64 0.51 11.91 -12.05
N VAL A 65 0.46 10.58 -12.06
CA VAL A 65 0.97 9.67 -13.09
C VAL A 65 -0.13 9.42 -14.11
N LYS A 66 0.17 9.53 -15.41
CA LYS A 66 -0.85 9.35 -16.46
C LYS A 66 -1.14 7.88 -16.73
N LEU A 67 -2.25 7.61 -17.41
CA LEU A 67 -2.57 6.28 -17.92
C LEU A 67 -1.41 5.74 -18.78
N ASN A 68 -1.09 4.46 -18.67
CA ASN A 68 0.01 3.78 -19.35
C ASN A 68 1.43 4.26 -18.99
N GLU A 69 1.59 5.20 -18.06
CA GLU A 69 2.88 5.53 -17.45
C GLU A 69 3.12 4.64 -16.22
N GLN A 70 4.39 4.25 -16.03
CA GLN A 70 4.80 3.46 -14.88
C GLN A 70 5.37 4.38 -13.79
N SER A 71 5.04 4.09 -12.53
CA SER A 71 5.68 4.68 -11.36
C SER A 71 6.03 3.60 -10.33
N VAL A 72 6.89 3.93 -9.38
CA VAL A 72 7.37 3.00 -8.34
C VAL A 72 6.64 3.26 -7.03
N ALA A 73 6.15 2.19 -6.41
CA ALA A 73 5.56 2.18 -5.09
C ALA A 73 6.22 1.06 -4.26
N GLY A 74 7.17 1.43 -3.40
CA GLY A 74 8.03 0.47 -2.71
C GLY A 74 8.84 -0.36 -3.71
N ASN A 75 8.73 -1.69 -3.61
CA ASN A 75 9.41 -2.63 -4.52
C ASN A 75 8.60 -2.95 -5.79
N LEU A 76 7.40 -2.36 -5.96
CA LEU A 76 6.54 -2.61 -7.10
C LEU A 76 6.60 -1.45 -8.10
N GLY A 77 6.76 -1.78 -9.39
CA GLY A 77 6.41 -0.88 -10.48
C GLY A 77 4.93 -1.04 -10.78
N ILE A 78 4.17 0.04 -10.78
CA ILE A 78 2.73 0.05 -11.04
C ILE A 78 2.47 0.88 -12.29
N LYS A 79 1.65 0.35 -13.20
CA LYS A 79 1.11 1.05 -14.36
C LYS A 79 -0.38 0.76 -14.47
N VAL A 80 -1.20 1.81 -14.57
CA VAL A 80 -2.63 1.66 -14.89
C VAL A 80 -2.75 1.52 -16.41
N LEU A 81 -3.23 0.36 -16.86
CA LEU A 81 -3.45 0.09 -18.29
C LEU A 81 -4.82 0.57 -18.75
N GLU A 82 -5.83 0.29 -17.93
CA GLU A 82 -7.23 0.54 -18.25
C GLU A 82 -8.02 0.72 -16.96
N ALA A 83 -9.05 1.55 -16.99
CA ALA A 83 -10.08 1.60 -15.98
C ALA A 83 -11.46 1.72 -16.64
N LYS A 84 -12.44 0.99 -16.13
CA LYS A 84 -13.82 1.00 -16.65
C LYS A 84 -14.84 0.91 -15.53
N GLU A 85 -16.03 1.40 -15.82
CA GLU A 85 -17.19 1.25 -14.94
C GLU A 85 -17.94 -0.04 -15.30
N SER A 86 -18.46 -0.76 -14.31
CA SER A 86 -19.33 -1.91 -14.54
C SER A 86 -20.47 -1.96 -13.51
N THR A 87 -21.65 -2.37 -13.95
CA THR A 87 -22.82 -2.57 -13.07
C THR A 87 -22.92 -4.00 -12.52
N ALA A 88 -22.13 -4.93 -13.04
CA ALA A 88 -22.01 -6.31 -12.56
C ALA A 88 -20.75 -6.96 -13.15
N ILE A 89 -20.25 -8.00 -12.49
CA ILE A 89 -19.31 -8.96 -13.08
C ILE A 89 -20.07 -10.29 -13.20
N SER A 90 -19.99 -10.92 -14.37
CA SER A 90 -20.56 -12.25 -14.61
C SER A 90 -19.70 -12.94 -15.66
N ASN A 91 -18.99 -13.97 -15.25
CA ASN A 91 -18.12 -14.76 -16.10
C ASN A 91 -18.14 -16.24 -15.64
N GLU A 92 -17.21 -17.06 -16.11
CA GLU A 92 -17.18 -18.48 -15.75
C GLU A 92 -16.69 -18.73 -14.32
N ALA A 93 -15.89 -17.80 -13.78
CA ALA A 93 -15.38 -17.87 -12.42
C ALA A 93 -16.43 -17.48 -11.37
N GLY A 94 -17.36 -16.60 -11.71
CA GLY A 94 -18.37 -16.15 -10.76
C GLY A 94 -19.24 -15.00 -11.21
N LYS A 95 -20.04 -14.53 -10.26
CA LYS A 95 -20.93 -13.39 -10.42
C LYS A 95 -20.82 -12.49 -9.18
N SER A 96 -20.59 -11.21 -9.43
CA SER A 96 -20.51 -10.20 -8.39
C SER A 96 -21.36 -8.98 -8.78
N THR A 97 -22.12 -8.45 -7.82
CA THR A 97 -22.97 -7.27 -8.00
C THR A 97 -22.55 -6.18 -7.02
N PRO A 98 -22.30 -4.95 -7.47
CA PRO A 98 -21.94 -3.84 -6.60
C PRO A 98 -23.16 -3.28 -5.88
N SER A 99 -22.92 -2.65 -4.74
CA SER A 99 -23.88 -1.81 -4.02
C SER A 99 -24.19 -0.55 -4.82
N GLY A 100 -23.18 0.05 -5.45
CA GLY A 100 -23.34 1.18 -6.37
C GLY A 100 -22.97 0.78 -7.79
N LYS A 101 -21.68 0.90 -8.11
CA LYS A 101 -21.05 0.40 -9.34
C LYS A 101 -19.63 -0.04 -9.05
N PHE A 102 -19.11 -0.94 -9.88
CA PHE A 102 -17.70 -1.28 -9.85
C PHE A 102 -16.88 -0.31 -10.69
N ILE A 103 -15.75 0.11 -10.16
CA ILE A 103 -14.62 0.62 -10.94
C ILE A 103 -13.61 -0.52 -11.05
N VAL A 104 -13.47 -1.07 -12.26
CA VAL A 104 -12.54 -2.15 -12.58
C VAL A 104 -11.28 -1.53 -13.16
N ILE A 105 -10.14 -1.75 -12.51
CA ILE A 105 -8.85 -1.20 -12.91
C ILE A 105 -7.93 -2.36 -13.28
N LYS A 106 -7.43 -2.34 -14.51
CA LYS A 106 -6.40 -3.27 -14.99
C LYS A 106 -5.03 -2.65 -14.75
N LEU A 107 -4.23 -3.32 -13.93
CA LEU A 107 -2.87 -2.93 -13.62
C LEU A 107 -1.87 -3.84 -14.32
N GLU A 108 -0.75 -3.27 -14.72
CA GLU A 108 0.51 -3.97 -14.92
C GLU A 108 1.38 -3.71 -13.68
N ILE A 109 1.84 -4.79 -13.05
CA ILE A 109 2.68 -4.77 -11.85
C ILE A 109 4.00 -5.48 -12.12
N LYS A 110 5.11 -4.86 -11.71
CA LYS A 110 6.46 -5.40 -11.87
C LYS A 110 7.15 -5.51 -10.52
N ASN A 111 7.72 -6.67 -10.24
CA ASN A 111 8.56 -6.84 -9.06
C ASN A 111 9.94 -6.25 -9.34
N ASN A 112 10.20 -5.05 -8.82
CA ASN A 112 11.51 -4.38 -8.89
C ASN A 112 12.40 -4.71 -7.68
N GLY A 113 11.92 -5.57 -6.76
CA GLY A 113 12.70 -6.08 -5.64
C GLY A 113 13.69 -7.17 -6.05
N LYS A 114 14.30 -7.80 -5.05
CA LYS A 114 15.30 -8.87 -5.23
C LYS A 114 14.77 -10.27 -4.93
N GLU A 115 13.60 -10.37 -4.30
CA GLU A 115 12.99 -11.62 -3.86
C GLU A 115 11.58 -11.77 -4.45
N PRO A 116 11.03 -13.00 -4.50
CA PRO A 116 9.63 -13.19 -4.85
C PRO A 116 8.71 -12.38 -3.93
N THR A 117 7.70 -11.74 -4.51
CA THR A 117 6.79 -10.86 -3.77
C THR A 117 5.35 -11.09 -4.22
N GLU A 118 4.42 -10.52 -3.45
CA GLU A 118 2.99 -10.45 -3.75
C GLU A 118 2.55 -8.98 -3.62
N TYR A 119 1.42 -8.64 -4.21
CA TYR A 119 0.77 -7.35 -3.94
C TYR A 119 -0.34 -7.54 -2.91
N ASN A 120 -0.62 -6.52 -2.10
CA ASN A 120 -1.74 -6.54 -1.17
C ASN A 120 -2.84 -5.61 -1.69
N THR A 121 -4.05 -6.12 -1.86
CA THR A 121 -5.20 -5.33 -2.33
C THR A 121 -5.51 -4.14 -1.43
N ASN A 122 -5.25 -4.25 -0.12
CA ASN A 122 -5.47 -3.18 0.86
C ASN A 122 -4.50 -2.00 0.73
N ASP A 123 -3.44 -2.16 -0.05
CA ASP A 123 -2.52 -1.07 -0.33
C ASP A 123 -3.07 -0.11 -1.39
N PHE A 124 -4.11 -0.52 -2.11
CA PHE A 124 -4.77 0.28 -3.14
C PHE A 124 -5.99 1.00 -2.55
N LYS A 125 -6.09 2.29 -2.85
CA LYS A 125 -7.27 3.10 -2.53
C LYS A 125 -7.71 3.90 -3.73
N LEU A 126 -9.02 4.13 -3.85
CA LEU A 126 -9.56 5.00 -4.88
C LEU A 126 -9.96 6.32 -4.25
N LYS A 127 -9.46 7.43 -4.80
CA LYS A 127 -9.72 8.78 -4.31
C LYS A 127 -10.70 9.50 -5.24
N ASN A 128 -11.69 10.16 -4.64
CA ASN A 128 -12.58 11.11 -5.30
C ASN A 128 -12.64 12.37 -4.43
N LYS A 129 -11.90 13.43 -4.80
CA LYS A 129 -11.72 14.62 -3.96
C LYS A 129 -11.20 14.21 -2.56
N ASP A 130 -11.98 14.46 -1.51
CA ASP A 130 -11.64 14.14 -0.12
C ASP A 130 -12.14 12.75 0.33
N ILE A 131 -12.84 12.02 -0.54
CA ILE A 131 -13.38 10.70 -0.26
C ILE A 131 -12.37 9.63 -0.69
N LEU A 132 -12.12 8.66 0.20
CA LEU A 132 -11.32 7.47 -0.08
C LEU A 132 -12.19 6.22 -0.02
N TYR A 133 -12.12 5.42 -1.07
CA TYR A 133 -12.70 4.08 -1.13
C TYR A 133 -11.59 3.04 -1.01
N GLN A 134 -11.93 1.92 -0.38
CA GLN A 134 -11.05 0.78 -0.19
C GLN A 134 -11.63 -0.44 -0.90
N VAL A 135 -10.82 -1.48 -1.08
CA VAL A 135 -11.31 -2.77 -1.53
C VAL A 135 -12.09 -3.40 -0.39
N ASP A 136 -13.42 -3.43 -0.50
CA ASP A 136 -14.33 -4.11 0.43
C ASP A 136 -14.59 -5.57 0.00
N ASP A 137 -15.47 -6.27 0.72
CA ASP A 137 -15.76 -7.69 0.43
C ASP A 137 -16.36 -7.90 -0.97
N ASN A 138 -17.28 -7.03 -1.41
CA ASN A 138 -17.86 -7.08 -2.75
C ASN A 138 -16.79 -6.87 -3.82
N SER A 139 -15.91 -5.89 -3.60
CA SER A 139 -14.79 -5.57 -4.47
C SER A 139 -13.78 -6.72 -4.53
N PHE A 140 -13.50 -7.36 -3.39
CA PHE A 140 -12.59 -8.49 -3.29
C PHE A 140 -13.15 -9.73 -4.01
N GLY A 141 -14.46 -9.98 -3.89
CA GLY A 141 -15.14 -11.00 -4.69
C GLY A 141 -15.04 -10.72 -6.19
N ALA A 142 -15.36 -9.48 -6.61
CA ALA A 142 -15.34 -9.09 -8.02
C ALA A 142 -13.94 -9.15 -8.65
N LEU A 143 -12.89 -8.71 -7.94
CA LEU A 143 -11.51 -8.86 -8.43
C LEU A 143 -11.09 -10.34 -8.46
N GLY A 144 -11.62 -11.16 -7.55
CA GLY A 144 -11.41 -12.61 -7.53
C GLY A 144 -11.99 -13.28 -8.77
N ASP A 145 -13.24 -12.96 -9.12
CA ASP A 145 -13.92 -13.46 -10.33
C ASP A 145 -13.17 -13.04 -11.60
N LEU A 146 -12.73 -11.78 -11.68
CA LEU A 146 -12.02 -11.25 -12.86
C LEU A 146 -10.62 -11.85 -13.02
N ASN A 147 -9.84 -11.94 -11.94
CA ASN A 147 -8.50 -12.51 -12.01
C ASN A 147 -8.58 -14.03 -12.26
N SER A 148 -9.52 -14.75 -11.64
CA SER A 148 -9.72 -16.18 -11.88
C SER A 148 -10.15 -16.48 -13.32
N GLN A 149 -10.97 -15.63 -13.93
CA GLN A 149 -11.29 -15.76 -15.36
C GLN A 149 -10.03 -15.76 -16.23
N GLU A 150 -9.08 -14.87 -15.93
CA GLU A 150 -7.82 -14.83 -16.69
C GLU A 150 -6.91 -16.00 -16.33
N THR A 151 -6.70 -16.30 -15.05
CA THR A 151 -5.67 -17.26 -14.62
C THR A 151 -6.10 -18.72 -14.73
N ILE A 152 -7.36 -19.04 -14.42
CA ILE A 152 -7.88 -20.42 -14.36
C ILE A 152 -8.57 -20.78 -15.67
N TYR A 153 -9.52 -19.96 -16.12
CA TYR A 153 -10.38 -20.31 -17.27
C TYR A 153 -9.69 -20.00 -18.61
N ASN A 154 -9.01 -18.85 -18.71
CA ASN A 154 -8.26 -18.47 -19.91
C ASN A 154 -6.81 -18.97 -19.90
N GLU A 155 -6.35 -19.60 -18.81
CA GLU A 155 -4.96 -20.04 -18.60
C GLU A 155 -3.88 -18.97 -18.89
N ASN A 156 -4.23 -17.69 -18.68
CA ASN A 156 -3.40 -16.56 -19.04
C ASN A 156 -2.27 -16.35 -18.03
N LYS A 157 -1.12 -16.95 -18.31
CA LYS A 157 0.09 -16.85 -17.47
C LYS A 157 0.64 -15.44 -17.30
N LYS A 158 0.14 -14.43 -18.01
CA LYS A 158 0.51 -13.02 -17.78
C LYS A 158 -0.26 -12.41 -16.61
N PHE A 159 -1.38 -12.99 -16.18
CA PHE A 159 -2.16 -12.52 -15.04
C PHE A 159 -1.75 -13.19 -13.73
N ILE A 160 -2.06 -12.52 -12.62
CA ILE A 160 -1.98 -13.06 -11.25
C ILE A 160 -3.16 -12.58 -10.40
N GLY A 161 -3.54 -13.37 -9.40
CA GLY A 161 -4.50 -13.03 -8.35
C GLY A 161 -3.84 -12.42 -7.10
N ALA A 162 -4.68 -12.07 -6.11
CA ALA A 162 -4.30 -11.33 -4.90
C ALA A 162 -3.38 -12.08 -3.90
N TYR A 163 -3.12 -13.38 -4.13
CA TYR A 163 -2.28 -14.21 -3.27
C TYR A 163 -1.13 -14.88 -4.03
N ASP A 164 -0.99 -14.57 -5.31
CA ASP A 164 0.05 -15.17 -6.13
C ASP A 164 1.36 -14.42 -5.92
N LYS A 165 2.41 -15.19 -5.66
CA LYS A 165 3.77 -14.67 -5.62
C LYS A 165 4.38 -14.68 -7.02
N PHE A 166 5.21 -13.68 -7.29
CA PHE A 166 5.95 -13.56 -8.54
C PHE A 166 7.39 -13.09 -8.30
N ASN A 167 8.32 -13.70 -9.04
CA ASN A 167 9.75 -13.52 -8.87
C ASN A 167 10.22 -12.11 -9.24
N ALA A 168 11.39 -11.73 -8.73
CA ALA A 168 12.06 -10.48 -9.08
C ALA A 168 12.22 -10.32 -10.59
N GLY A 169 12.02 -9.10 -11.08
CA GLY A 169 12.11 -8.74 -12.49
C GLY A 169 10.90 -9.13 -13.34
N ILE A 170 9.95 -9.90 -12.80
CA ILE A 170 8.77 -10.35 -13.55
C ILE A 170 7.68 -9.27 -13.52
N THR A 171 7.05 -9.09 -14.69
CA THR A 171 5.86 -8.26 -14.88
C THR A 171 4.64 -9.16 -15.02
N LYS A 172 3.54 -8.78 -14.36
CA LYS A 172 2.24 -9.44 -14.41
C LYS A 172 1.13 -8.42 -14.53
N ASN A 173 -0.03 -8.86 -14.99
CA ASN A 173 -1.26 -8.09 -14.95
C ASN A 173 -2.16 -8.55 -13.81
N THR A 174 -2.97 -7.65 -13.29
CA THR A 174 -4.00 -7.99 -12.31
C THR A 174 -5.14 -6.98 -12.36
N TYR A 175 -6.32 -7.39 -11.91
CA TYR A 175 -7.44 -6.49 -11.68
C TYR A 175 -7.53 -6.10 -10.22
N ILE A 176 -7.78 -4.81 -9.98
CA ILE A 176 -8.25 -4.25 -8.72
C ILE A 176 -9.63 -3.68 -8.98
N VAL A 177 -10.57 -3.91 -8.07
CA VAL A 177 -11.96 -3.47 -8.18
C VAL A 177 -12.32 -2.64 -6.95
N PHE A 178 -13.18 -1.65 -7.14
CA PHE A 178 -13.81 -0.88 -6.05
C PHE A 178 -15.31 -0.80 -6.28
N ASP A 179 -16.11 -1.08 -5.25
CA ASP A 179 -17.55 -0.79 -5.18
C ASP A 179 -17.75 0.63 -4.65
N ILE A 180 -18.29 1.51 -5.49
CA ILE A 180 -18.46 2.94 -5.16
C ILE A 180 -19.85 3.46 -5.56
N PRO A 181 -20.29 4.61 -5.03
CA PRO A 181 -21.57 5.21 -5.41
C PRO A 181 -21.69 5.49 -6.92
N LYS A 182 -22.90 5.36 -7.46
CA LYS A 182 -23.15 5.42 -8.92
C LYS A 182 -22.80 6.78 -9.53
N GLU A 183 -22.93 7.84 -8.74
CA GLU A 183 -22.71 9.23 -9.10
C GLU A 183 -21.23 9.62 -9.25
N ALA A 184 -20.30 8.84 -8.69
CA ALA A 184 -18.88 9.12 -8.81
C ALA A 184 -18.43 8.92 -10.27
N LYS A 185 -17.79 9.92 -10.89
CA LYS A 185 -17.40 9.84 -12.31
C LYS A 185 -15.98 9.32 -12.45
N LEU A 186 -15.75 8.33 -13.30
CA LEU A 186 -14.39 7.78 -13.54
C LEU A 186 -13.31 8.85 -13.83
N ALA A 187 -13.66 9.95 -14.51
CA ALA A 187 -12.73 11.03 -14.83
C ALA A 187 -12.20 11.79 -13.59
N ASP A 188 -12.95 11.77 -12.49
CA ASP A 188 -12.60 12.45 -11.24
C ASP A 188 -11.83 11.53 -10.27
N LEU A 189 -11.68 10.25 -10.63
CA LEU A 189 -11.09 9.22 -9.78
C LEU A 189 -9.58 9.09 -9.99
N LYS A 190 -8.87 8.88 -8.89
CA LYS A 190 -7.42 8.61 -8.87
C LYS A 190 -7.12 7.37 -8.03
N LEU A 191 -6.22 6.52 -8.51
CA LEU A 191 -5.73 5.38 -7.74
C LEU A 191 -4.53 5.81 -6.88
N LEU A 192 -4.58 5.50 -5.59
CA LEU A 192 -3.49 5.70 -4.63
C LEU A 192 -2.88 4.35 -4.26
N VAL A 193 -1.58 4.35 -3.97
CA VAL A 193 -0.85 3.17 -3.50
C VAL A 193 -0.13 3.51 -2.20
N LYS A 194 -0.41 2.77 -1.13
CA LYS A 194 0.04 3.05 0.25
C LYS A 194 1.55 3.26 0.36
N GLN A 195 2.34 2.52 -0.40
CA GLN A 195 3.81 2.57 -0.38
C GLN A 195 4.39 3.86 -0.96
N ASN A 196 3.59 4.70 -1.61
CA ASN A 196 4.04 5.99 -2.13
C ASN A 196 2.91 7.02 -2.07
N LYS A 197 2.90 7.83 -1.00
CA LYS A 197 1.87 8.84 -0.74
C LYS A 197 2.01 10.09 -1.62
N SER A 198 3.16 10.29 -2.25
CA SER A 198 3.45 11.45 -3.08
C SER A 198 3.07 11.22 -4.56
N ILE A 199 2.44 10.07 -4.89
CA ILE A 199 1.94 9.78 -6.24
C ILE A 199 0.46 9.37 -6.22
N GLU A 200 -0.23 9.73 -7.30
CA GLU A 200 -1.56 9.22 -7.63
C GLU A 200 -1.63 8.88 -9.12
N PHE A 201 -2.41 7.88 -9.50
CA PHE A 201 -2.54 7.47 -10.90
C PHE A 201 -3.86 7.95 -11.49
N SER A 202 -3.81 8.56 -12.67
CA SER A 202 -5.00 8.89 -13.45
C SER A 202 -5.64 7.64 -14.05
N LEU A 203 -6.97 7.61 -14.05
CA LEU A 203 -7.75 6.54 -14.66
C LEU A 203 -8.28 6.88 -16.06
N LYS A 204 -8.09 8.13 -16.49
CA LYS A 204 -8.32 8.67 -17.83
C LYS A 204 -7.20 9.61 -18.23
#